data_AF-A0A833G4W0-F1
#
_entry.id   AF-A0A833G4W0-F1
#
_cell.length_a   1.000
_cell.length_b   1.000
_cell.length_c   1.000
_cell.angle_alpha   90.00
_cell.angle_beta   90.00
_cell.angle_gamma   90.00
#
_symmetry.space_group_name_H-M   'P 1'
#
loop_
_entity.id
_entity.type
_entity.pdbx_description
1 polymer ?
#
loop_
_entity_poly.entity_id
_entity_poly.type
_entity_poly.pdbx_seq_one_letter_code
_entity_poly.pdbx_strand_id
1 'polypeptide(L)'
;VEAMKLGAFDFIEKPFDDEAIIGAVRAALTKYEASGKDEGRRAEVLAKLATLSQRERQVLDGLVSGHPNKTIAYDLGISPRTVEVYRANVMSKMAATSLSELVRMTIVAGSGADAE
;
A
#
# COMPACT_ATOMS: atom_id res chain seq x y z
N VAL A 1 31.38 -9.92 -0.39
CA VAL A 1 31.04 -10.88 0.69
C VAL A 1 29.68 -11.49 0.37
N GLU A 2 29.55 -12.81 0.40
CA GLU A 2 28.31 -13.54 0.08
C GLU A 2 27.16 -13.18 1.05
N ALA A 3 27.49 -12.84 2.30
CA ALA A 3 26.56 -12.38 3.32
C ALA A 3 25.69 -11.18 2.89
N MET A 4 26.25 -10.19 2.19
CA MET A 4 25.47 -9.02 1.72
C MET A 4 24.45 -9.41 0.64
N LYS A 5 24.74 -10.44 -0.16
CA LYS A 5 23.80 -10.96 -1.17
C LYS A 5 22.65 -11.75 -0.56
N LEU A 6 22.86 -12.30 0.64
CA LEU A 6 21.86 -13.02 1.43
C LEU A 6 21.06 -12.12 2.38
N GLY A 7 21.26 -10.80 2.31
CA GLY A 7 20.50 -9.82 3.11
C GLY A 7 21.16 -9.43 4.44
N ALA A 8 22.46 -9.67 4.63
CA ALA A 8 23.19 -9.06 5.73
C ALA A 8 23.10 -7.53 5.63
N PHE A 9 22.81 -6.89 6.77
CA PHE A 9 22.66 -5.44 6.84
C PHE A 9 24.00 -4.71 6.67
N ASP A 10 25.04 -5.23 7.32
CA ASP A 10 26.39 -4.67 7.25
C ASP A 10 27.45 -5.75 7.54
N PHE A 11 28.70 -5.46 7.21
CA PHE A 11 29.85 -6.33 7.47
C PHE A 11 30.94 -5.53 8.19
N ILE A 12 31.29 -5.95 9.40
CA ILE A 12 32.32 -5.29 10.22
C ILE A 12 33.53 -6.21 10.35
N GLU A 13 34.65 -5.78 9.78
CA GLU A 13 35.92 -6.51 9.82
C GLU A 13 36.68 -6.25 11.13
N LYS A 14 37.39 -7.25 11.62
CA LYS A 14 38.19 -7.14 12.85
C LYS A 14 39.59 -6.60 12.56
N PRO A 15 40.20 -5.85 13.50
CA PRO A 15 39.63 -5.37 14.75
C PRO A 15 38.68 -4.18 14.51
N PHE A 16 37.56 -4.15 15.24
CA PHE A 16 36.58 -3.07 15.16
C PHE A 16 36.49 -2.32 16.49
N ASP A 17 35.92 -1.12 16.43
CA ASP A 17 35.60 -0.31 17.60
C ASP A 17 34.17 -0.59 18.09
N ASP A 18 33.93 -0.46 19.39
CA ASP A 18 32.62 -0.69 20.01
C ASP A 18 31.57 0.29 19.46
N GLU A 19 31.97 1.54 19.16
CA GLU A 19 31.09 2.53 18.55
C GLU A 19 30.65 2.12 17.12
N ALA A 20 31.53 1.45 16.37
CA ALA A 20 31.22 0.99 15.01
C ALA A 20 30.14 -0.10 15.02
N ILE A 21 30.21 -1.05 15.96
CA ILE A 21 29.17 -2.08 16.14
C ILE A 21 27.86 -1.45 16.62
N ILE A 22 27.92 -0.60 17.65
CA ILE A 22 26.72 0.03 18.20
C ILE A 22 26.03 0.89 17.14
N GLY A 23 26.81 1.61 16.32
CA GLY A 23 26.31 2.40 15.19
C GLY A 23 25.61 1.54 14.14
N ALA A 24 26.23 0.43 13.72
CA ALA A 24 25.65 -0.48 12.74
C ALA A 24 24.35 -1.14 13.23
N VAL A 25 24.30 -1.57 14.50
CA VAL A 25 23.08 -2.14 15.12
C VAL A 25 21.96 -1.10 15.17
N ARG A 26 22.27 0.15 15.56
CA ARG A 26 21.27 1.22 15.58
C ARG A 26 20.72 1.52 14.19
N ALA A 27 21.60 1.61 13.19
CA ALA A 27 21.19 1.83 11.80
C ALA A 27 20.31 0.68 11.28
N ALA A 28 20.63 -0.56 11.64
CA ALA A 28 19.82 -1.74 11.31
C ALA A 28 18.43 -1.66 11.91
N LEU A 29 18.33 -1.32 13.21
CA LEU A 29 17.05 -1.18 13.91
C LEU A 29 16.21 -0.04 13.33
N THR A 30 16.80 1.13 13.06
CA THR A 30 16.07 2.25 12.44
C THR A 30 15.51 1.88 11.07
N LYS A 31 16.30 1.19 10.23
CA LYS A 31 15.84 0.71 8.92
C LYS A 31 14.73 -0.33 9.07
N TYR A 32 14.88 -1.27 9.99
CA TYR A 32 13.88 -2.29 10.26
C TYR A 32 12.56 -1.71 10.78
N GLU A 33 12.61 -0.70 11.66
CA GLU A 33 11.42 0.00 12.14
C GLU A 33 10.71 0.77 11.02
N ALA A 34 11.46 1.40 10.11
CA ALA A 34 10.89 2.05 8.93
C ALA A 34 10.21 1.03 8.02
N SER A 35 10.88 -0.07 7.69
CA SER A 35 10.32 -1.15 6.87
C SER A 35 9.14 -1.86 7.54
N GLY A 36 9.18 -2.06 8.85
CA GLY A 36 8.09 -2.68 9.62
C GLY A 36 6.84 -1.82 9.70
N LYS A 37 6.98 -0.49 9.73
CA LYS A 37 5.84 0.44 9.63
C LYS A 37 5.18 0.39 8.26
N ASP A 38 5.97 0.29 7.19
CA ASP A 38 5.46 0.16 5.82
C ASP A 38 4.76 -1.19 5.63
N GLU A 39 5.31 -2.28 6.15
CA GLU A 39 4.70 -3.62 6.09
C GLU A 39 3.39 -3.68 6.90
N GLY A 40 3.37 -3.11 8.10
CA GLY A 40 2.17 -3.01 8.93
C GLY A 40 1.06 -2.22 8.23
N ARG A 41 1.42 -1.06 7.65
CA ARG A 41 0.47 -0.24 6.90
C ARG A 41 -0.03 -0.94 5.63
N ARG A 42 0.83 -1.69 4.94
CA ARG A 42 0.44 -2.51 3.80
C ARG A 42 -0.56 -3.60 4.21
N ALA A 43 -0.28 -4.32 5.30
CA ALA A 43 -1.16 -5.36 5.82
C ALA A 43 -2.54 -4.81 6.21
N GLU A 44 -2.58 -3.64 6.87
CA GLU A 44 -3.84 -2.95 7.20
C GLU A 44 -4.65 -2.60 5.96
N VAL A 45 -4.01 -2.06 4.92
CA VAL A 45 -4.71 -1.73 3.67
C VAL A 45 -5.23 -2.98 2.98
N LEU A 46 -4.43 -4.05 2.91
CA LEU A 46 -4.85 -5.33 2.32
C LEU A 46 -6.05 -5.93 3.06
N ALA A 47 -6.08 -5.85 4.40
CA ALA A 47 -7.21 -6.29 5.20
C ALA A 47 -8.48 -5.48 4.86
N LYS A 48 -8.37 -4.15 4.71
CA LYS A 48 -9.50 -3.30 4.29
C LYS A 48 -9.97 -3.63 2.87
N LEU A 49 -9.05 -3.82 1.93
CA LEU A 49 -9.35 -4.23 0.55
C LEU A 49 -10.05 -5.59 0.48
N ALA A 50 -9.82 -6.48 1.43
CA ALA A 50 -10.51 -7.77 1.52
C ALA A 50 -11.97 -7.65 2.00
N THR A 51 -12.36 -6.54 2.65
CA THR A 51 -13.75 -6.29 3.08
C THR A 51 -14.65 -5.75 1.96
N LEU A 52 -14.05 -5.35 0.83
CA LEU A 52 -14.78 -4.87 -0.33
C LEU A 52 -15.45 -6.03 -1.07
N SER A 53 -16.72 -5.85 -1.41
CA SER A 53 -17.40 -6.72 -2.35
C SER A 53 -16.81 -6.59 -3.74
N GLN A 54 -17.08 -7.57 -4.61
CA GLN A 54 -16.61 -7.54 -5.99
C GLN A 54 -17.03 -6.26 -6.74
N ARG A 55 -18.27 -5.79 -6.53
CA ARG A 55 -18.76 -4.55 -7.15
C ARG A 55 -18.07 -3.30 -6.60
N GLU A 56 -17.78 -3.26 -5.31
CA GLU A 56 -17.03 -2.16 -4.69
C GLU A 56 -15.58 -2.12 -5.20
N ARG A 57 -14.95 -3.28 -5.39
CA ARG A 57 -13.59 -3.37 -5.96
C ARG A 57 -13.56 -2.87 -7.42
N GLN A 58 -14.53 -3.27 -8.24
CA GLN A 58 -14.65 -2.75 -9.62
C GLN A 58 -14.79 -1.22 -9.66
N VAL A 59 -15.57 -0.64 -8.75
CA VAL A 59 -15.71 0.82 -8.64
C VAL A 59 -14.42 1.46 -8.14
N LEU A 60 -13.73 0.86 -7.16
CA LEU A 60 -12.42 1.31 -6.69
C LEU A 60 -11.41 1.35 -7.83
N ASP A 61 -11.32 0.31 -8.65
CA ASP A 61 -10.38 0.21 -9.76
C ASP A 61 -10.62 1.33 -10.79
N GLY A 62 -11.90 1.59 -11.12
CA GLY A 62 -12.29 2.71 -11.98
C GLY A 62 -11.90 4.07 -11.40
N LEU A 63 -12.11 4.28 -10.09
CA LEU A 63 -11.77 5.52 -9.40
C LEU A 63 -10.25 5.76 -9.33
N VAL A 64 -9.47 4.71 -9.04
CA VAL A 64 -8.00 4.77 -8.98
C VAL A 64 -7.41 5.03 -10.36
N SER A 65 -8.05 4.51 -11.41
CA SER A 65 -7.70 4.79 -12.81
C SER A 65 -8.11 6.20 -13.28
N GLY A 66 -8.76 6.98 -12.42
CA GLY A 66 -9.18 8.36 -12.74
C GLY A 66 -10.42 8.46 -13.63
N HIS A 67 -11.18 7.37 -13.81
CA HIS A 67 -12.41 7.41 -14.60
C HIS A 67 -13.51 8.20 -13.89
N PRO A 68 -14.27 9.03 -14.63
CA PRO A 68 -15.42 9.71 -14.06
C PRO A 68 -16.55 8.72 -13.76
N ASN A 69 -17.39 9.04 -12.77
CA ASN A 69 -18.48 8.14 -12.32
C ASN A 69 -19.43 7.71 -13.44
N LYS A 70 -19.61 8.55 -14.47
CA LYS A 70 -20.43 8.22 -15.65
C LYS A 70 -19.80 7.12 -16.51
N THR A 71 -18.47 7.13 -16.67
CA THR A 71 -17.75 6.08 -17.41
C THR A 71 -17.77 4.77 -16.64
N ILE A 72 -17.46 4.82 -15.33
CA ILE A 72 -17.55 3.64 -14.46
C ILE A 72 -18.96 3.03 -14.49
N ALA A 73 -19.99 3.88 -14.45
CA ALA A 73 -21.39 3.44 -14.55
C ALA A 73 -21.68 2.72 -15.87
N TYR A 74 -21.19 3.27 -16.99
CA TYR A 74 -21.33 2.67 -18.31
C TYR A 74 -20.62 1.31 -18.39
N ASP A 75 -19.37 1.23 -17.94
CA ASP A 75 -18.55 0.02 -18.00
C ASP A 75 -19.12 -1.11 -17.14
N LEU A 76 -19.71 -0.76 -15.99
CA LEU A 76 -20.29 -1.72 -15.05
C LEU A 76 -21.78 -2.03 -15.32
N GLY A 77 -22.40 -1.34 -16.28
CA GLY A 77 -23.82 -1.50 -16.62
C GLY A 77 -24.78 -1.08 -15.50
N ILE A 78 -24.41 -0.09 -14.69
CA ILE A 78 -25.20 0.41 -13.56
C ILE A 78 -25.48 1.91 -13.69
N SER A 79 -26.36 2.45 -12.85
CA SER A 79 -26.63 3.90 -12.86
C SER A 79 -25.49 4.69 -12.21
N PRO A 80 -25.20 5.93 -12.64
CA PRO A 80 -24.23 6.80 -11.96
C PRO A 80 -24.55 7.01 -10.47
N ARG A 81 -25.84 7.03 -10.11
CA ARG A 81 -26.29 7.09 -8.72
C ARG A 81 -25.86 5.86 -7.93
N THR A 82 -25.87 4.68 -8.54
CA THR A 82 -25.39 3.43 -7.94
C THR A 82 -23.87 3.46 -7.72
N VAL A 83 -23.11 4.03 -8.66
CA VAL A 83 -21.65 4.23 -8.51
C VAL A 83 -21.35 5.12 -7.30
N GLU A 84 -22.11 6.20 -7.08
CA GLU A 84 -21.93 7.05 -5.89
C GLU A 84 -22.15 6.30 -4.58
N VAL A 85 -23.15 5.41 -4.53
CA VAL A 85 -23.40 4.55 -3.36
C VAL A 85 -22.21 3.62 -3.11
N TYR A 86 -21.72 2.95 -4.15
CA TYR A 86 -20.53 2.11 -4.02
C TYR A 86 -19.29 2.91 -3.63
N ARG A 87 -19.11 4.13 -4.17
CA ARG A 87 -18.01 5.02 -3.80
C ARG A 87 -18.07 5.38 -2.31
N ALA A 88 -19.24 5.73 -1.80
CA ALA A 88 -19.41 6.04 -0.37
C ALA A 88 -19.07 4.81 0.51
N ASN A 89 -19.51 3.62 0.11
CA ASN A 89 -19.18 2.39 0.81
C ASN A 89 -17.68 2.06 0.76
N VAL A 90 -17.03 2.23 -0.40
CA VAL A 90 -15.58 2.04 -0.57
C VAL A 90 -14.83 3.02 0.34
N MET A 91 -15.18 4.30 0.32
CA MET A 91 -14.55 5.32 1.17
C MET A 91 -14.70 4.98 2.65
N SER A 92 -15.89 4.53 3.08
CA SER A 92 -16.16 4.11 4.45
C SER A 92 -15.36 2.87 4.86
N LYS A 93 -15.38 1.80 4.04
CA LYS A 93 -14.66 0.54 4.32
C LYS A 93 -13.15 0.69 4.28
N MET A 94 -12.65 1.53 3.39
CA MET A 94 -11.23 1.89 3.32
C MET A 94 -10.84 2.90 4.42
N ALA A 95 -11.82 3.51 5.09
CA ALA A 95 -11.63 4.64 6.00
C ALA A 95 -10.81 5.77 5.36
N ALA A 96 -11.06 6.04 4.07
CA ALA A 96 -10.41 7.11 3.33
C ALA A 96 -11.23 8.39 3.43
N THR A 97 -10.57 9.50 3.74
CA THR A 97 -11.19 10.83 3.87
C THR A 97 -11.23 11.59 2.55
N SER A 98 -10.39 11.19 1.58
CA SER A 98 -10.32 11.79 0.24
C SER A 98 -9.96 10.76 -0.82
N LEU A 99 -10.29 11.07 -2.09
CA LEU A 99 -9.91 10.23 -3.23
C LEU A 99 -8.38 10.08 -3.32
N SER A 100 -7.64 11.17 -3.09
CA SER A 100 -6.17 11.12 -3.09
C SER A 100 -5.62 10.19 -2.00
N GLU A 101 -6.26 10.13 -0.83
CA GLU A 101 -5.90 9.17 0.21
C GLU A 101 -6.18 7.74 -0.21
N LEU A 102 -7.35 7.49 -0.80
CA LEU A 102 -7.72 6.18 -1.34
C LEU A 102 -6.70 5.67 -2.37
N VAL A 103 -6.28 6.54 -3.29
CA VAL A 103 -5.23 6.23 -4.29
C VAL A 103 -3.89 5.93 -3.62
N ARG A 104 -3.48 6.70 -2.61
CA ARG A 104 -2.23 6.38 -1.87
C ARG A 104 -2.31 5.03 -1.18
N MET A 105 -3.45 4.68 -0.60
CA MET A 105 -3.65 3.37 0.04
C MET A 105 -3.50 2.23 -0.99
N THR A 106 -4.10 2.34 -2.17
CA THR A 106 -3.99 1.30 -3.21
C THR A 106 -2.57 1.16 -3.76
N ILE A 107 -1.81 2.26 -3.86
CA ILE A 107 -0.38 2.21 -4.21
C ILE A 107 0.41 1.43 -3.14
N VAL A 108 0.20 1.72 -1.85
CA VAL A 108 0.88 1.03 -0.74
C VAL A 108 0.55 -0.47 -0.70
N ALA A 109 -0.67 -0.87 -1.06
CA ALA A 109 -1.05 -2.27 -1.14
C ALA A 109 -0.40 -3.04 -2.31
N GLY A 110 0.20 -2.34 -3.28
CA GLY A 110 0.69 -2.92 -4.53
C GLY A 110 -0.43 -3.14 -5.55
N SER A 111 -1.54 -2.41 -5.43
CA SER A 111 -2.65 -2.41 -6.40
C SER A 111 -2.52 -1.26 -7.41
N GLY A 112 -1.44 -0.50 -7.36
CA GLY A 112 -1.03 0.41 -8.42
C GLY A 112 -0.10 -0.32 -9.38
N ALA A 113 -0.56 -0.51 -10.62
CA ALA A 113 0.21 -0.96 -11.80
C ALA A 113 0.40 -2.48 -11.99
N ASP A 114 -0.70 -3.16 -12.36
CA ASP A 114 -0.70 -4.11 -13.49
C ASP A 114 -1.35 -3.41 -14.70
N ALA A 115 -0.88 -2.21 -15.01
CA ALA A 115 -1.24 -1.44 -16.19
C ALA A 115 0.04 -1.04 -16.93
N GLU A 116 0.82 -2.05 -17.32
CA GLU A 116 1.54 -2.17 -18.60
C GLU A 116 2.10 -3.58 -18.78
#